data_AF-A0A0D1VJ57-F1
#
_entry.id   AF-A0A0D1VJ57-F1
#
_cell.length_a   1.000
_cell.length_b   1.000
_cell.length_c   1.000
_cell.angle_alpha   90.00
_cell.angle_beta   90.00
_cell.angle_gamma   90.00
#
_symmetry.space_group_name_H-M   'P 1'
#
loop_
_entity.id
_entity.type
_entity.pdbx_description
1 polymer ?
#
loop_
_entity_poly.entity_id
_entity_poly.type
_entity_poly.pdbx_seq_one_letter_code
_entity_poly.pdbx_strand_id
1 'polypeptide(L)'
;MLREALNLWKEKMSGHIDARDTERATLLSWPDKPRIQVDGDPIPYEQDKLIFAEYLQDRKVEAYFEIGQYMEGEEAKGSVTGVLANGVEYESGTPYEQVPRASLQGMIVIPSPLKAGDRLIVSRLTGQRYYVHGKDVRMDGG
;
A
#
# COMPACT_ATOMS: atom_id res chain seq x y z
N MET A 1 -45.68 -9.97 12.09
CA MET A 1 -44.89 -9.38 13.19
C MET A 1 -43.39 -9.70 13.09
N LEU A 2 -42.91 -10.91 13.43
CA LEU A 2 -41.44 -11.19 13.43
C LEU A 2 -40.82 -11.27 12.01
N ARG A 3 -41.55 -11.84 11.04
CA ARG A 3 -41.12 -11.94 9.63
C ARG A 3 -41.08 -10.58 8.91
N GLU A 4 -41.99 -9.68 9.23
CA GLU A 4 -42.01 -8.32 8.65
C GLU A 4 -40.84 -7.48 9.17
N ALA A 5 -40.52 -7.59 10.47
CA ALA A 5 -39.35 -6.93 11.05
C ALA A 5 -38.03 -7.46 10.45
N LEU A 6 -37.93 -8.76 10.15
CA LEU A 6 -36.77 -9.34 9.48
C LEU A 6 -36.64 -8.86 8.03
N ASN A 7 -37.74 -8.71 7.30
CA ASN A 7 -37.71 -8.18 5.93
C ASN A 7 -37.33 -6.70 5.89
N LEU A 8 -37.85 -5.87 6.80
CA LEU A 8 -37.46 -4.47 6.95
C LEU A 8 -35.98 -4.31 7.31
N TRP A 9 -35.44 -5.24 8.10
CA TRP A 9 -34.02 -5.25 8.46
C TRP A 9 -33.13 -5.67 7.27
N LYS A 10 -33.59 -6.64 6.49
CA LYS A 10 -32.92 -7.10 5.26
C LYS A 10 -32.95 -6.03 4.16
N GLU A 11 -34.02 -5.27 4.02
CA GLU A 11 -34.09 -4.10 3.13
C GLU A 11 -33.15 -2.98 3.61
N LYS A 12 -33.08 -2.70 4.92
CA LYS A 12 -32.14 -1.70 5.46
C LYS A 12 -30.67 -2.07 5.29
N MET A 13 -30.35 -3.38 5.27
CA MET A 13 -28.98 -3.87 5.05
C MET A 13 -28.66 -4.12 3.57
N SER A 14 -29.67 -4.19 2.70
CA SER A 14 -29.55 -4.34 1.26
C SER A 14 -29.31 -2.97 0.59
N GLY A 15 -28.25 -2.28 1.00
CA GLY A 15 -27.62 -1.28 0.16
C GLY A 15 -26.94 -1.98 -1.01
N HIS A 16 -27.74 -2.54 -1.93
CA HIS A 16 -27.26 -3.14 -3.16
C HIS A 16 -26.70 -2.00 -4.00
N ILE A 17 -25.38 -1.94 -4.16
CA ILE A 17 -24.76 -1.09 -5.17
C ILE A 17 -25.14 -1.74 -6.50
N ASP A 18 -26.24 -1.28 -7.10
CA ASP A 18 -26.64 -1.70 -8.44
C ASP A 18 -25.58 -1.18 -9.44
N ALA A 19 -25.24 -1.97 -10.45
CA ALA A 19 -24.35 -1.53 -11.52
C ALA A 19 -24.90 -0.28 -12.24
N ARG A 20 -26.22 -0.02 -12.10
CA ARG A 20 -26.90 1.19 -12.55
C ARG A 20 -26.52 2.47 -11.79
N ASP A 21 -26.04 2.36 -10.56
CA ASP A 21 -25.62 3.50 -9.74
C ASP A 21 -24.12 3.80 -9.87
N THR A 22 -23.46 3.17 -10.85
CA THR A 22 -22.05 3.44 -11.17
C THR A 22 -21.97 4.59 -12.16
N GLU A 23 -21.39 5.69 -11.70
CA GLU A 23 -21.21 6.92 -12.45
C GLU A 23 -19.72 7.15 -12.73
N ARG A 24 -19.45 8.15 -13.57
CA ARG A 24 -18.10 8.59 -13.91
C ARG A 24 -17.85 9.96 -13.32
N ALA A 25 -16.63 10.19 -12.88
CA ALA A 25 -16.24 11.48 -12.34
C ALA A 25 -14.81 11.85 -12.74
N THR A 26 -14.49 13.15 -12.69
CA THR A 26 -13.12 13.66 -12.78
C THR A 26 -12.63 14.07 -11.40
N LEU A 27 -11.45 13.58 -11.00
CA LEU A 27 -10.78 14.04 -9.80
C LEU A 27 -10.23 15.45 -10.01
N LEU A 28 -10.72 16.45 -9.27
CA LEU A 28 -10.28 17.84 -9.43
C LEU A 28 -9.07 18.18 -8.55
N SER A 29 -9.01 17.60 -7.35
CA SER A 29 -7.94 17.84 -6.38
C SER A 29 -7.70 16.60 -5.51
N TRP A 30 -6.45 16.42 -5.08
CA TRP A 30 -5.94 15.31 -4.26
C TRP A 30 -4.53 15.68 -3.73
N PRO A 31 -4.06 15.20 -2.57
CA PRO A 31 -4.77 14.43 -1.54
C PRO A 31 -5.44 15.28 -0.45
N ASP A 32 -5.02 16.54 -0.25
CA ASP A 32 -5.37 17.30 0.96
C ASP A 32 -6.86 17.68 1.06
N LYS A 33 -7.44 18.15 -0.04
CA LYS A 33 -8.86 18.53 -0.16
C LYS A 33 -9.44 17.84 -1.38
N PRO A 34 -9.78 16.54 -1.28
CA PRO A 34 -10.25 15.79 -2.43
C PRO A 34 -11.59 16.33 -2.91
N ARG A 35 -11.69 16.52 -4.22
CA ARG A 35 -12.91 17.00 -4.88
C ARG A 35 -13.10 16.26 -6.18
N ILE A 36 -14.34 15.87 -6.49
CA ILE A 36 -14.67 15.22 -7.76
C ILE A 36 -15.79 15.97 -8.47
N GLN A 37 -15.72 16.02 -9.79
CA GLN A 37 -16.82 16.44 -10.65
C GLN A 37 -17.48 15.18 -11.21
N VAL A 38 -18.67 14.83 -10.73
CA VAL A 38 -19.47 13.74 -11.30
C VAL A 38 -20.05 14.21 -12.64
N ASP A 39 -20.02 13.34 -13.65
CA ASP A 39 -20.53 13.65 -14.97
C ASP A 39 -22.04 13.89 -14.92
N GLY A 40 -22.50 15.04 -15.44
CA GLY A 40 -23.92 15.41 -15.46
C GLY A 40 -24.37 16.24 -14.26
N ASP A 41 -23.59 16.26 -13.17
CA ASP A 41 -23.88 17.12 -12.02
C ASP A 41 -23.29 18.52 -12.20
N PRO A 42 -24.02 19.59 -11.82
CA PRO A 42 -23.56 20.96 -12.04
C PRO A 42 -22.50 21.45 -11.05
N ILE A 43 -22.36 20.76 -9.91
CA ILE A 43 -21.52 21.21 -8.79
C ILE A 43 -20.60 20.06 -8.36
N PRO A 44 -19.28 20.31 -8.15
CA PRO A 44 -18.37 19.32 -7.60
C PRO A 44 -18.74 18.87 -6.19
N TYR A 45 -18.39 17.63 -5.87
CA TYR A 45 -18.51 17.07 -4.53
C TYR A 45 -17.21 17.28 -3.75
N GLU A 46 -17.34 17.78 -2.53
CA GLU A 46 -16.26 18.08 -1.60
C GLU A 46 -15.94 16.86 -0.71
N GLN A 47 -14.79 16.89 -0.04
CA GLN A 47 -14.23 15.80 0.77
C GLN A 47 -15.21 15.12 1.74
N ASP A 48 -16.11 15.88 2.37
CA ASP A 48 -17.08 15.36 3.35
C ASP A 48 -18.13 14.42 2.72
N LYS A 49 -18.27 14.47 1.40
CA LYS A 49 -19.18 13.64 0.61
C LYS A 49 -18.47 12.47 -0.06
N LEU A 50 -17.17 12.30 0.13
CA LEU A 50 -16.36 11.31 -0.60
C LEU A 50 -15.80 10.24 0.31
N ILE A 51 -15.92 8.99 -0.12
CA ILE A 51 -15.31 7.84 0.53
C ILE A 51 -14.43 7.16 -0.52
N PHE A 52 -13.11 7.12 -0.28
CA PHE A 52 -12.16 6.50 -1.19
C PHE A 52 -11.85 5.07 -0.75
N ALA A 53 -11.83 4.13 -1.70
CA ALA A 53 -11.35 2.79 -1.44
C ALA A 53 -9.92 2.83 -0.85
N GLU A 54 -9.63 1.95 0.10
CA GLU A 54 -8.39 1.99 0.88
C GLU A 54 -7.13 1.95 0.01
N TYR A 55 -7.13 1.14 -1.05
CA TYR A 55 -6.00 1.01 -1.97
C TYR A 55 -5.74 2.26 -2.83
N LEU A 56 -6.63 3.24 -2.82
CA LEU A 56 -6.43 4.53 -3.48
C LEU A 56 -5.75 5.55 -2.56
N GLN A 57 -5.55 5.23 -1.29
CA GLN A 57 -4.94 6.12 -0.30
C GLN A 57 -3.46 5.76 -0.10
N ASP A 58 -2.70 6.65 0.53
CA ASP A 58 -1.32 6.37 0.93
C ASP A 58 -1.30 5.21 1.94
N ARG A 59 -0.48 4.19 1.68
CA ARG A 59 -0.34 3.03 2.56
C ARG A 59 1.03 3.03 3.21
N LYS A 60 1.06 2.82 4.52
CA LYS A 60 2.29 2.63 5.29
C LYS A 60 2.48 1.13 5.52
N VAL A 61 3.63 0.61 5.08
CA VAL A 61 4.00 -0.79 5.25
C VAL A 61 5.26 -0.83 6.10
N GLU A 62 5.18 -1.49 7.24
CA GLU A 62 6.37 -1.82 8.03
C GLU A 62 7.19 -2.86 7.27
N ALA A 63 8.45 -2.56 7.03
CA ALA A 63 9.37 -3.44 6.32
C ALA A 63 10.63 -3.67 7.14
N TYR A 64 11.06 -4.92 7.17
CA TYR A 64 12.32 -5.34 7.76
C TYR A 64 13.32 -5.53 6.62
N PHE A 65 14.43 -4.80 6.68
CA PHE A 65 15.51 -4.90 5.71
C PHE A 65 16.71 -5.55 6.38
N GLU A 66 17.23 -6.59 5.75
CA GLU A 66 18.54 -7.13 6.07
C GLU A 66 19.55 -6.46 5.13
N ILE A 67 20.36 -5.56 5.68
CA ILE A 67 21.49 -5.02 4.92
C ILE A 67 22.66 -5.98 5.11
N GLY A 68 22.99 -6.72 4.06
CA GLY A 68 24.30 -7.37 3.95
C GLY A 68 25.37 -6.30 3.80
N GLN A 69 25.88 -5.77 4.91
CA GLN A 69 27.09 -4.94 4.89
C GLN A 69 28.28 -5.85 4.57
N TYR A 70 28.73 -5.85 3.32
CA TYR A 70 30.08 -6.27 3.00
C TYR A 70 31.01 -5.12 3.38
N MET A 71 31.71 -5.27 4.50
CA MET A 71 32.84 -4.41 4.83
C MET A 71 33.96 -4.76 3.85
N GLU A 72 34.12 -3.98 2.78
CA GLU A 72 35.35 -4.00 2.00
C GLU A 72 36.45 -3.42 2.91
N GLY A 73 37.22 -4.30 3.55
CA GLY A 73 38.43 -3.90 4.27
C GLY A 73 38.64 -4.43 5.70
N GLU A 74 37.79 -5.30 6.27
CA GLU A 74 38.24 -6.07 7.44
C GLU A 74 39.17 -7.19 6.95
N GLU A 75 40.48 -6.93 7.02
CA GLU A 75 41.53 -7.92 6.81
C GLU A 75 41.18 -9.21 7.57
N ALA A 76 40.81 -10.25 6.85
CA ALA A 76 40.75 -11.59 7.40
C ALA A 76 42.18 -11.96 7.82
N LYS A 77 42.52 -11.81 9.11
CA LYS A 77 43.69 -12.47 9.69
C LYS A 77 43.43 -13.97 9.70
N GLY A 78 43.65 -14.62 8.56
CA GLY A 78 43.67 -16.07 8.44
C GLY A 78 44.87 -16.63 9.19
N SER A 79 44.64 -17.59 10.07
CA SER A 79 45.68 -18.43 10.67
C SER A 79 46.15 -19.46 9.63
N VAL A 80 47.41 -19.39 9.22
CA VAL A 80 48.05 -20.45 8.43
C VAL A 80 48.73 -21.42 9.39
N THR A 81 48.18 -22.61 9.55
CA THR A 81 48.87 -23.74 10.17
C THR A 81 49.99 -24.22 9.25
N GLY A 82 51.22 -24.09 9.71
CA GLY A 82 52.40 -24.61 9.02
C GLY A 82 53.29 -25.35 10.02
N VAL A 83 53.64 -26.59 9.70
CA VAL A 83 54.56 -27.41 10.49
C VAL A 83 55.99 -27.03 10.08
N LEU A 84 56.76 -26.42 10.98
CA LEU A 84 58.21 -26.29 10.79
C LEU A 84 58.86 -27.67 11.00
N ALA A 85 59.97 -27.95 10.30
CA ALA A 85 60.63 -29.27 10.25
C ALA A 85 61.04 -29.87 11.62
N ASN A 86 60.89 -29.10 12.70
CA ASN A 86 61.20 -29.39 14.09
C ASN A 86 59.95 -29.62 14.98
N GLY A 87 58.75 -29.75 14.41
CA GLY A 87 57.60 -30.40 15.05
C GLY A 87 56.86 -29.59 16.13
N VAL A 88 56.94 -28.25 16.10
CA VAL A 88 56.13 -27.41 17.00
C VAL A 88 54.92 -26.86 16.22
N GLU A 89 53.72 -27.23 16.66
CA GLU A 89 52.44 -26.74 16.16
C GLU A 89 51.97 -25.54 16.99
N TYR A 90 51.37 -24.53 16.34
CA TYR A 90 50.69 -23.44 17.03
C TYR A 90 49.23 -23.38 16.57
N GLU A 91 48.31 -23.20 17.51
CA GLU A 91 46.87 -23.13 17.25
C GLU A 91 46.32 -21.88 17.94
N SER A 92 45.84 -20.90 17.15
CA SER A 92 45.08 -19.76 17.66
C SER A 92 43.63 -19.93 17.20
N GLY A 93 42.79 -20.43 18.09
CA GLY A 93 41.38 -20.69 17.84
C GLY A 93 40.55 -19.43 17.66
N THR A 94 39.74 -19.38 16.60
CA THR A 94 38.27 -19.36 16.62
C THR A 94 37.74 -19.40 15.18
N PRO A 95 36.68 -20.16 14.86
CA PRO A 95 36.03 -20.10 13.55
C PRO A 95 35.31 -18.76 13.35
N TYR A 96 35.37 -18.20 12.14
CA TYR A 96 34.65 -16.98 11.77
C TYR A 96 33.13 -17.24 11.79
N GLU A 97 32.42 -16.55 12.67
CA GLU A 97 30.97 -16.48 12.65
C GLU A 97 30.57 -15.33 11.72
N GLN A 98 29.91 -15.62 10.59
CA GLN A 98 29.27 -14.57 9.80
C GLN A 98 28.08 -14.06 10.61
N VAL A 99 28.31 -13.05 11.45
CA VAL A 99 27.23 -12.37 12.17
C VAL A 99 26.64 -11.31 11.24
N PRO A 100 25.36 -11.41 10.83
CA PRO A 100 24.71 -10.30 10.12
C PRO A 100 24.71 -9.08 11.06
N ARG A 101 25.47 -8.05 10.72
CA ARG A 101 25.80 -6.96 11.66
C ARG A 101 24.69 -5.90 11.85
N ALA A 102 23.62 -5.89 11.06
CA ALA A 102 22.49 -5.00 11.31
C ALA A 102 21.21 -5.41 10.55
N SER A 103 20.09 -5.55 11.28
CA SER A 103 18.75 -5.47 10.71
C SER A 103 18.25 -4.02 10.85
N LEU A 104 17.81 -3.43 9.74
CA LEU A 104 17.17 -2.11 9.76
C LEU A 104 15.67 -2.32 9.64
N GLN A 105 14.93 -1.86 10.65
CA GLN A 105 13.49 -1.75 10.58
C GLN A 105 13.13 -0.35 10.07
N GLY A 106 12.36 -0.31 8.98
CA GLY A 106 11.92 0.94 8.36
C GLY A 106 10.44 0.89 8.00
N MET A 107 9.88 2.05 7.72
CA MET A 107 8.51 2.18 7.21
C MET A 107 8.58 2.58 5.74
N ILE A 108 8.02 1.76 4.86
CA ILE A 108 7.82 2.10 3.45
C ILE A 108 6.47 2.81 3.33
N VAL A 109 6.45 3.98 2.70
CA VAL A 109 5.21 4.64 2.30
C VAL A 109 4.97 4.36 0.83
N ILE A 110 3.87 3.68 0.53
CA ILE A 110 3.36 3.48 -0.82
C ILE A 110 2.39 4.63 -1.09
N PRO A 111 2.73 5.59 -1.97
CA PRO A 111 1.87 6.72 -2.24
C PRO A 111 0.61 6.29 -3.00
N SER A 112 -0.45 7.08 -2.84
CA SER A 112 -1.69 6.97 -3.58
C SER A 112 -1.44 6.95 -5.10
N PRO A 113 -2.14 6.10 -5.87
CA PRO A 113 -2.05 6.12 -7.31
C PRO A 113 -2.78 7.32 -7.94
N LEU A 114 -3.58 8.07 -7.19
CA LEU A 114 -4.47 9.12 -7.70
C LEU A 114 -3.74 10.45 -7.96
N LYS A 115 -4.19 11.16 -9.00
CA LYS A 115 -3.73 12.48 -9.44
C LYS A 115 -4.92 13.31 -9.92
N ALA A 116 -4.85 14.62 -9.71
CA ALA A 116 -5.84 15.53 -10.30
C ALA A 116 -5.89 15.35 -11.83
N GLY A 117 -7.09 15.36 -12.38
CA GLY A 117 -7.38 15.04 -13.79
C GLY A 117 -7.75 13.58 -14.03
N ASP A 118 -7.52 12.66 -13.09
CA ASP A 118 -7.89 11.25 -13.25
C ASP A 118 -9.40 11.09 -13.47
N ARG A 119 -9.74 10.16 -14.38
CA ARG A 119 -11.10 9.67 -14.53
C ARG A 119 -11.36 8.57 -13.52
N LEU A 120 -12.51 8.65 -12.85
CA LEU A 120 -12.88 7.80 -11.73
C LEU A 120 -14.19 7.06 -12.01
N ILE A 121 -14.28 5.85 -11.46
CA ILE A 121 -15.51 5.09 -11.32
C ILE A 121 -16.02 5.33 -9.90
N VAL A 122 -17.24 5.86 -9.79
CA VAL A 122 -17.84 6.21 -8.51
C VAL A 122 -19.23 5.61 -8.40
N SER A 123 -19.70 5.32 -7.19
CA SER A 123 -21.09 4.95 -6.95
C SER A 123 -21.75 5.85 -5.95
N ARG A 124 -23.00 6.20 -6.22
CA ARG A 124 -23.80 7.01 -5.31
C ARG A 124 -24.17 6.18 -4.07
N LEU A 125 -23.93 6.76 -2.91
CA LEU A 125 -24.36 6.25 -1.61
C LEU A 125 -25.55 7.06 -1.10
N THR A 126 -26.18 6.56 -0.02
CA THR A 126 -27.23 7.30 0.67
C THR A 126 -26.69 8.63 1.23
N GLY A 127 -27.55 9.65 1.27
CA GLY A 127 -27.20 10.96 1.84
C GLY A 127 -26.28 11.83 0.96
N GLN A 128 -26.37 11.72 -0.37
CA GLN A 128 -25.57 12.51 -1.34
C GLN A 128 -24.05 12.33 -1.20
N ARG A 129 -23.63 11.10 -0.88
CA ARG A 129 -22.21 10.72 -0.81
C ARG A 129 -21.83 9.87 -2.01
N TYR A 130 -20.55 9.86 -2.35
CA TYR A 130 -19.99 9.02 -3.39
C TYR A 130 -18.90 8.12 -2.84
N TYR A 131 -18.95 6.86 -3.22
CA TYR A 131 -17.86 5.91 -3.02
C TYR A 131 -16.99 5.88 -4.28
N VAL A 132 -15.70 6.15 -4.13
CA VAL A 132 -14.72 6.13 -5.23
C VAL A 132 -14.08 4.75 -5.28
N HIS A 133 -14.41 4.01 -6.33
CA HIS A 133 -13.89 2.67 -6.55
C HIS A 133 -12.48 2.70 -7.09
N GLY A 134 -12.20 3.53 -8.09
CA GLY A 134 -10.87 3.56 -8.68
C GLY A 134 -10.81 4.37 -9.95
N LYS A 135 -9.66 4.33 -10.60
CA LYS A 135 -9.49 4.96 -11.90
C LYS A 135 -10.29 4.20 -12.96
N ASP A 136 -10.98 4.95 -13.81
CA ASP A 136 -11.58 4.43 -15.02
C ASP A 136 -10.48 4.25 -16.06
N VAL A 137 -9.84 3.08 -16.05
CA VAL A 137 -8.83 2.69 -17.03
C VAL A 137 -9.55 2.18 -18.28
N ARG A 138 -10.37 3.03 -18.91
CA ARG A 138 -10.70 2.77 -20.31
C ARG A 138 -9.38 2.89 -21.07
N MET A 139 -8.87 1.76 -21.53
CA MET A 139 -7.84 1.75 -22.57
C MET A 139 -8.37 2.64 -23.69
N ASP A 140 -7.67 3.73 -23.98
CA ASP A 140 -7.71 4.28 -25.33
C ASP A 140 -7.26 3.14 -26.23
N GLY A 141 -8.22 2.45 -26.84
CA GLY A 141 -7.97 1.44 -27.84
C GLY A 141 -7.57 2.14 -29.13
N GLY A 142 -6.38 1.83 -29.63
CA GLY A 142 -5.87 2.28 -30.94
C GLY A 142 -4.36 2.25 -31.00
#